data_AF-A0A1N6WDC0-F1
#
_entry.id   AF-A0A1N6WDC0-F1
#
_cell.length_a   1.000
_cell.length_b   1.000
_cell.length_c   1.000
_cell.angle_alpha   90.00
_cell.angle_beta   90.00
_cell.angle_gamma   90.00
#
_symmetry.space_group_name_H-M   'P 1'
#
loop_
_entity.id
_entity.type
_entity.pdbx_description
1 polymer ?
#
loop_
_entity_poly.entity_id
_entity_poly.type
_entity_poly.pdbx_seq_one_letter_code
_entity_poly.pdbx_strand_id
1 'polypeptide(L)'
;MVSELVSSWLPNRPPTWVEVGTTVLCSIGIVMNIFPSDSISWNWVVAGFVLFAVTLGPASNSSFGKRVGSWFRGIGVGGRVLVIVLYAVGVLWALLTFDLPTARITSFIAGLWLAIVLFQLAHVADAGEIDEWKAT
;
A
#
# COMPACT_ATOMS: atom_id res chain seq x y z
N MET A 1 11.73 -16.05 -9.55
CA MET A 1 12.89 -15.66 -8.73
C MET A 1 12.92 -14.14 -8.70
N VAL A 2 12.67 -13.54 -7.53
CA VAL A 2 12.68 -12.08 -7.33
C VAL A 2 14.14 -11.59 -7.32
N SER A 3 14.43 -10.40 -7.83
CA SER A 3 15.81 -9.86 -7.83
C SER A 3 16.32 -9.64 -6.40
N GLU A 4 17.62 -9.81 -6.16
CA GLU A 4 18.26 -9.58 -4.84
C GLU A 4 17.93 -8.21 -4.23
N LEU A 5 17.85 -7.17 -5.06
CA LEU A 5 17.46 -5.81 -4.65
C LEU A 5 16.06 -5.78 -4.01
N VAL A 6 15.08 -6.42 -4.64
CA VAL A 6 13.70 -6.46 -4.14
C VAL A 6 13.61 -7.38 -2.93
N SER A 7 14.28 -8.54 -2.94
CA SER A 7 14.32 -9.45 -1.78
C SER A 7 14.89 -8.76 -0.53
N SER A 8 15.89 -7.88 -0.70
CA SER A 8 16.44 -7.08 0.42
C SER A 8 15.43 -6.11 1.06
N TRP A 9 14.33 -5.79 0.38
CA TRP A 9 13.25 -4.94 0.90
C TRP A 9 12.09 -5.72 1.48
N LEU A 10 12.02 -7.03 1.22
CA LEU A 10 10.94 -7.87 1.70
C LEU A 10 11.12 -8.21 3.19
N PRO A 11 10.03 -8.37 3.95
CA PRO A 11 10.13 -8.83 5.33
C PRO A 11 10.75 -10.23 5.43
N ASN A 12 11.70 -10.42 6.34
CA ASN A 12 12.26 -11.73 6.71
C ASN A 12 11.28 -12.56 7.59
N ARG A 13 10.03 -12.70 7.14
CA ARG A 13 8.98 -13.52 7.74
C ARG A 13 7.98 -13.94 6.65
N PRO A 14 7.22 -15.03 6.84
CA PRO A 14 6.14 -15.35 5.92
C PRO A 14 5.08 -14.22 5.87
N PRO A 15 4.42 -14.03 4.71
CA PRO A 15 3.24 -13.18 4.58
C PRO A 15 2.11 -13.67 5.48
N THR A 16 1.42 -12.73 6.14
CA THR A 16 0.29 -12.99 7.04
C THR A 16 -1.04 -13.04 6.28
N TRP A 17 -2.06 -13.67 6.87
CA TRP A 17 -3.42 -13.65 6.32
C TRP A 17 -4.01 -12.24 6.18
N VAL A 18 -3.59 -11.29 7.03
CA VAL A 18 -3.98 -9.88 6.91
C VAL A 18 -3.38 -9.25 5.65
N GLU A 19 -2.13 -9.58 5.32
CA GLU A 19 -1.49 -9.13 4.08
C GLU A 19 -2.22 -9.70 2.87
N VAL A 20 -2.54 -10.99 2.86
CA VAL A 20 -3.34 -11.64 1.80
C VAL A 20 -4.70 -10.98 1.63
N GLY A 21 -5.43 -10.77 2.73
CA GLY A 21 -6.74 -10.09 2.71
C GLY A 21 -6.63 -8.65 2.16
N THR A 22 -5.55 -7.94 2.50
CA THR A 22 -5.27 -6.60 1.96
C THR A 22 -5.00 -6.66 0.46
N THR A 23 -4.22 -7.64 -0.02
CA THR A 23 -3.99 -7.86 -1.46
C THR A 23 -5.30 -8.01 -2.21
N VAL A 24 -6.21 -8.84 -1.68
CA VAL A 24 -7.52 -9.10 -2.30
C VAL A 24 -8.36 -7.81 -2.35
N LEU A 25 -8.44 -7.08 -1.24
CA LEU A 25 -9.19 -5.82 -1.18
C LEU A 25 -8.64 -4.77 -2.13
N CYS A 26 -7.32 -4.60 -2.20
CA CYS A 26 -6.67 -3.69 -3.15
C CYS A 26 -6.93 -4.11 -4.59
N SER A 27 -6.90 -5.41 -4.88
CA SER A 27 -7.18 -5.94 -6.23
C SER A 27 -8.62 -5.67 -6.66
N ILE A 28 -9.60 -5.85 -5.77
CA ILE A 28 -11.00 -5.48 -6.02
C ILE A 28 -11.11 -3.97 -6.29
N GLY A 29 -10.46 -3.15 -5.46
CA GLY A 29 -10.42 -1.70 -5.63
C GLY A 29 -9.87 -1.30 -7.01
N ILE A 30 -8.77 -1.91 -7.46
CA ILE A 30 -8.22 -1.73 -8.80
C ILE A 30 -9.26 -2.10 -9.85
N VAL A 31 -9.90 -3.27 -9.73
CA VAL A 31 -10.84 -3.75 -10.75
C VAL A 31 -12.03 -2.81 -10.89
N MET A 32 -12.59 -2.35 -9.77
CA MET A 32 -13.77 -1.49 -9.75
C MET A 32 -13.49 -0.05 -10.20
N ASN A 33 -12.27 0.45 -10.05
CA ASN A 33 -11.95 1.85 -10.35
C ASN A 33 -11.20 2.02 -11.68
N ILE A 34 -10.41 1.03 -12.10
CA ILE A 34 -9.58 1.13 -13.32
C ILE A 34 -10.32 0.67 -14.57
N PHE A 35 -10.90 -0.53 -14.57
CA PHE A 35 -11.53 -1.07 -15.78
C PHE A 35 -12.73 -0.28 -16.31
N PRO A 36 -13.56 0.37 -15.47
CA PRO A 36 -14.72 1.11 -15.98
C PRO A 36 -14.42 2.54 -16.43
N SER A 37 -13.21 3.08 -16.20
CA SER A 37 -12.96 4.52 -16.35
C SER A 37 -12.05 4.87 -17.54
N ASP A 38 -12.66 5.39 -18.60
CA ASP A 38 -11.95 6.06 -19.71
C ASP A 38 -11.21 7.34 -19.26
N SER A 39 -11.44 7.79 -18.02
CA SER A 39 -10.88 9.01 -17.43
C SER A 39 -9.57 8.80 -16.66
N ILE A 40 -8.97 7.59 -16.72
CA ILE A 40 -7.71 7.34 -16.04
C ILE A 40 -6.55 8.12 -16.64
N SER A 41 -5.84 8.80 -15.76
CA SER A 41 -4.57 9.42 -16.09
C SER A 41 -3.42 8.51 -15.67
N TRP A 42 -2.84 7.82 -16.65
CA TRP A 42 -1.67 6.95 -16.44
C TRP A 42 -0.49 7.66 -15.78
N ASN A 43 -0.31 8.96 -16.03
CA ASN A 43 0.71 9.76 -15.36
C ASN A 43 0.52 9.77 -13.83
N TRP A 44 -0.72 9.89 -13.35
CA TRP A 44 -1.03 9.85 -11.92
C TRP A 44 -0.95 8.44 -11.35
N VAL A 45 -1.32 7.42 -12.14
CA VAL A 45 -1.11 6.00 -11.77
C VAL A 45 0.37 5.74 -11.53
N VAL A 46 1.24 6.12 -12.47
CA VAL A 46 2.69 5.95 -12.35
C VAL A 46 3.22 6.72 -11.14
N ALA A 47 2.77 7.96 -10.92
CA ALA A 47 3.19 8.75 -9.77
C ALA A 47 2.82 8.07 -8.44
N GLY A 48 1.59 7.56 -8.31
CA GLY A 48 1.13 6.83 -7.13
C GLY A 48 1.92 5.54 -6.92
N PHE A 49 2.14 4.77 -7.99
CA PHE A 49 2.92 3.55 -7.97
C PHE A 49 4.35 3.79 -7.49
N VAL A 50 5.06 4.73 -8.10
CA VAL A 50 6.46 5.03 -7.78
C VAL A 50 6.58 5.52 -6.33
N LEU A 51 5.72 6.44 -5.90
CA LEU A 51 5.75 6.95 -4.54
C LEU A 51 5.59 5.82 -3.52
N PHE A 52 4.65 4.91 -3.76
CA PHE A 52 4.41 3.82 -2.83
C PHE A 52 5.46 2.71 -2.91
N ALA A 53 5.98 2.40 -4.09
CA ALA A 53 7.12 1.48 -4.24
C ALA A 53 8.34 2.00 -3.46
N VAL A 54 8.63 3.30 -3.55
CA VAL A 54 9.68 3.95 -2.75
C VAL A 54 9.37 3.86 -1.26
N THR A 55 8.11 4.10 -0.88
CA THR A 55 7.66 4.05 0.52
C THR A 55 7.81 2.66 1.13
N LEU A 56 7.40 1.62 0.41
CA LEU A 56 7.47 0.23 0.83
C LEU A 56 8.91 -0.30 0.86
N GLY A 57 9.73 0.03 -0.14
CA GLY A 57 11.09 -0.47 -0.27
C GLY A 57 12.15 0.39 0.44
N PRO A 58 12.82 1.31 -0.27
CA PRO A 58 13.98 2.03 0.26
C PRO A 58 13.63 3.01 1.40
N ALA A 59 12.48 3.69 1.35
CA ALA A 59 12.14 4.69 2.36
C ALA A 59 11.79 4.06 3.71
N SER A 60 11.17 2.87 3.73
CA SER A 60 10.90 2.13 4.97
C SER A 60 12.20 1.73 5.70
N ASN A 61 13.24 1.43 4.93
CA ASN A 61 14.57 1.07 5.43
C ASN A 61 15.44 2.28 5.85
N SER A 62 15.06 3.49 5.46
CA SER A 62 15.76 4.73 5.81
C SER A 62 15.64 5.08 7.31
N SER A 63 16.54 5.93 7.80
CA SER A 63 16.49 6.45 9.18
C SER A 63 15.18 7.18 9.47
N PHE A 64 14.65 7.91 8.49
CA PHE A 64 13.37 8.60 8.58
C PHE A 64 12.21 7.60 8.69
N GLY A 65 12.16 6.60 7.80
CA GLY A 65 11.14 5.55 7.84
C GLY A 65 11.13 4.77 9.15
N LYS A 66 12.32 4.40 9.66
CA LYS A 66 12.47 3.76 10.97
C LYS A 66 11.97 4.64 12.11
N ARG A 67 12.24 5.95 12.07
CA ARG A 67 11.75 6.91 13.07
C ARG A 67 10.23 7.03 13.05
N VAL A 68 9.63 7.20 11.88
CA VAL A 68 8.16 7.27 11.71
C VAL A 68 7.52 5.97 12.18
N GLY A 69 8.05 4.82 11.76
CA GLY A 69 7.56 3.51 12.19
C GLY A 69 7.68 3.30 13.70
N SER A 70 8.79 3.74 14.32
CA SER A 70 8.96 3.66 15.77
C SER A 70 7.98 4.56 16.52
N TRP A 71 7.77 5.78 16.04
CA TRP A 71 6.79 6.71 16.62
C TRP A 71 5.36 6.15 16.52
N PHE A 72 4.96 5.71 15.33
CA PHE A 72 3.63 5.13 15.10
C PHE A 72 3.43 3.85 15.90
N ARG A 73 4.50 3.08 16.12
CA ARG A 73 4.42 1.92 17.01
C ARG A 73 4.30 2.33 18.48
N GLY A 74 5.01 3.38 18.89
CA GLY A 74 5.10 3.88 20.27
C GLY A 74 3.84 4.55 20.81
N ILE A 75 2.97 5.12 19.96
CA ILE A 75 1.70 5.72 20.40
C ILE A 75 0.63 4.69 20.85
N GLY A 76 0.95 3.39 20.76
CA GLY A 76 0.05 2.30 21.15
C GLY A 76 -1.15 2.14 20.20
N VAL A 77 -1.98 1.12 20.46
CA VAL A 77 -3.12 0.79 19.60
C VAL A 77 -4.14 1.94 19.53
N GLY A 78 -4.49 2.53 20.68
CA GLY A 78 -5.43 3.65 20.75
C GLY A 78 -4.95 4.88 19.97
N GLY A 79 -3.66 5.22 20.07
CA GLY A 79 -3.07 6.31 19.30
C GLY A 79 -3.11 6.06 17.79
N ARG A 80 -2.83 4.83 17.35
CA ARG A 80 -2.91 4.45 15.92
C ARG A 80 -4.33 4.58 15.39
N VAL A 81 -5.33 4.09 16.15
CA VAL A 81 -6.74 4.22 15.78
C VAL A 81 -7.12 5.69 15.65
N LEU A 82 -6.71 6.54 16.61
CA LEU A 82 -6.98 7.97 16.56
C LEU A 82 -6.38 8.64 15.32
N VAL A 83 -5.11 8.33 15.00
CA VAL A 83 -4.45 8.88 13.80
C VAL A 83 -5.18 8.46 12.52
N ILE A 84 -5.59 7.19 12.41
CA ILE A 84 -6.35 6.69 11.25
C ILE A 84 -7.71 7.39 11.15
N VAL A 85 -8.42 7.54 12.27
CA VAL A 85 -9.72 8.24 12.31
C VAL A 85 -9.57 9.69 11.91
N LEU A 86 -8.59 10.41 12.45
CA LEU A 86 -8.34 11.82 12.11
C LEU A 86 -8.00 11.98 10.63
N TYR A 87 -7.21 11.07 10.06
CA TYR A 87 -6.92 11.05 8.63
C TYR A 87 -8.21 10.83 7.81
N ALA A 88 -9.02 9.83 8.15
CA ALA A 88 -10.26 9.53 7.45
C ALA A 88 -11.26 10.69 7.51
N VAL A 89 -11.41 11.32 8.68
CA VAL A 89 -12.25 12.51 8.87
C VAL A 89 -11.73 13.68 8.02
N GLY A 90 -10.42 13.91 8.00
CA GLY A 90 -9.82 14.95 7.17
C GLY A 90 -10.06 14.75 5.68
N VAL A 91 -9.91 13.52 5.18
CA VAL A 91 -10.21 13.16 3.79
C VAL A 91 -11.70 13.37 3.49
N LEU A 92 -12.60 12.87 4.33
CA LEU A 92 -14.04 13.04 4.16
C LEU A 92 -14.43 14.52 4.15
N TRP A 93 -13.90 15.29 5.09
CA TRP A 93 -14.14 16.74 5.15
C TRP A 93 -13.65 17.45 3.90
N ALA A 94 -12.46 17.09 3.38
CA ALA A 94 -11.93 17.68 2.15
C ALA A 94 -12.80 17.35 0.93
N LEU A 95 -13.26 16.10 0.80
CA LEU A 95 -14.18 15.67 -0.26
C LEU A 95 -15.52 16.41 -0.24
N LEU A 96 -16.01 16.78 0.96
CA LEU A 96 -17.28 17.50 1.11
C LEU A 96 -17.14 19.02 0.94
N THR A 97 -15.93 19.57 1.13
CA THR A 97 -15.71 21.02 1.17
C THR A 97 -15.12 21.55 -0.14
N PHE A 98 -14.29 20.77 -0.82
CA PHE A 98 -13.57 21.21 -2.01
C PHE A 98 -13.98 20.41 -3.24
N ASP A 99 -14.02 21.09 -4.40
CA ASP A 99 -14.13 20.41 -5.69
C ASP A 99 -12.76 19.84 -6.08
N LEU A 100 -12.53 18.60 -5.66
CA LEU A 100 -11.26 17.92 -5.86
C LEU A 100 -11.22 17.27 -7.25
N PRO A 101 -10.05 17.22 -7.91
CA PRO A 101 -9.90 16.53 -9.19
C PRO A 101 -9.92 15.01 -8.98
N THR A 102 -11.10 14.46 -8.72
CA THR A 102 -11.35 13.07 -8.32
C THR A 102 -10.72 12.08 -9.29
N ALA A 103 -10.78 12.33 -10.61
CA ALA A 103 -10.13 11.48 -11.61
C ALA A 103 -8.61 11.34 -11.40
N ARG A 104 -7.91 12.43 -11.03
CA ARG A 104 -6.46 12.40 -10.74
C ARG A 104 -6.18 11.67 -9.44
N ILE A 105 -6.99 11.93 -8.41
CA ILE A 105 -6.85 11.30 -7.09
C ILE A 105 -7.10 9.79 -7.20
N THR A 106 -8.17 9.37 -7.86
CA THR A 106 -8.48 7.95 -8.08
C THR A 106 -7.41 7.27 -8.91
N SER A 107 -6.90 7.92 -9.97
CA SER A 107 -5.76 7.40 -10.75
C SER A 107 -4.52 7.19 -9.89
N PHE A 108 -4.20 8.16 -9.02
CA PHE A 108 -3.08 8.06 -8.09
C PHE A 108 -3.27 6.93 -7.07
N ILE A 109 -4.45 6.81 -6.48
CA ILE A 109 -4.79 5.74 -5.53
C ILE A 109 -4.73 4.36 -6.20
N ALA A 110 -5.16 4.25 -7.46
CA ALA A 110 -5.03 3.03 -8.25
C ALA A 110 -3.55 2.59 -8.39
N GLY A 111 -2.66 3.55 -8.68
CA GLY A 111 -1.21 3.30 -8.72
C GLY A 111 -0.65 2.81 -7.39
N LEU A 112 -1.11 3.42 -6.29
CA LEU A 112 -0.77 3.01 -4.93
C LEU A 112 -1.21 1.57 -4.65
N TRP A 113 -2.46 1.21 -4.95
CA TRP A 113 -2.94 -0.16 -4.77
C TRP A 113 -2.16 -1.16 -5.61
N LEU A 114 -1.82 -0.81 -6.85
CA LEU A 114 -1.01 -1.66 -7.70
C LEU A 114 0.37 -1.94 -7.09
N ALA A 115 1.02 -0.92 -6.52
CA ALA A 115 2.30 -1.09 -5.83
C ALA A 115 2.18 -2.03 -4.62
N ILE A 116 1.12 -1.90 -3.81
CA ILE A 116 0.85 -2.78 -2.67
C ILE A 116 0.69 -4.23 -3.15
N VAL A 117 -0.18 -4.46 -4.14
CA VAL A 117 -0.46 -5.80 -4.68
C VAL A 117 0.83 -6.44 -5.22
N LEU A 118 1.59 -5.73 -6.04
CA LEU A 118 2.83 -6.27 -6.61
C LEU A 118 3.89 -6.53 -5.54
N PHE A 119 4.01 -5.67 -4.53
CA PHE A 119 4.93 -5.88 -3.41
C PHE A 119 4.55 -7.13 -2.61
N GLN A 120 3.27 -7.32 -2.31
CA GLN A 120 2.78 -8.48 -1.57
C GLN A 120 2.91 -9.77 -2.39
N LEU A 121 2.64 -9.73 -3.69
CA LEU A 121 2.88 -10.88 -4.58
C LEU A 121 4.36 -11.23 -4.65
N ALA A 122 5.26 -10.24 -4.71
CA ALA A 122 6.69 -10.47 -4.63
C ALA A 122 7.08 -11.10 -3.28
N HIS A 123 6.48 -10.64 -2.17
CA HIS A 123 6.70 -11.22 -0.84
C HIS A 123 6.28 -12.68 -0.76
N VAL A 124 5.09 -13.02 -1.27
CA VAL A 124 4.60 -14.40 -1.34
C VAL A 124 5.49 -15.27 -2.25
N ALA A 125 5.88 -14.76 -3.40
CA ALA A 125 6.73 -15.49 -4.35
C ALA A 125 8.16 -15.73 -3.84
N ASP A 126 8.69 -14.82 -3.00
CA ASP A 126 10.01 -14.94 -2.39
C ASP A 126 9.99 -15.87 -1.17
N ALA A 127 8.97 -15.73 -0.30
CA ALA A 127 8.83 -16.57 0.88
C ALA A 127 8.49 -18.04 0.51
N GLY A 128 7.73 -18.26 -0.55
CA GLY A 128 7.29 -19.61 -0.96
C GLY A 128 6.30 -20.28 -0.01
N GLU A 129 5.94 -19.60 1.08
CA GLU A 129 4.97 -20.03 2.09
C GLU A 129 4.14 -18.81 2.54
N ILE A 130 2.97 -19.07 3.11
CA ILE A 130 2.13 -18.08 3.80
C ILE A 130 2.08 -18.54 5.25
N ASP A 131 1.96 -17.62 6.21
CA ASP A 131 1.90 -17.96 7.64
C ASP A 131 0.85 -19.08 7.87
N GLU A 132 1.31 -20.19 8.45
CA GLU A 132 0.57 -21.45 8.66
C GLU A 132 0.24 -22.32 7.41
N TRP A 133 0.62 -21.93 6.20
CA TRP A 133 0.45 -22.71 4.96
C TRP A 133 1.81 -23.02 4.31
N LYS A 134 2.25 -24.29 4.43
CA LYS A 134 3.37 -24.82 3.64
C LYS A 134 2.85 -25.22 2.26
N ALA A 135 3.36 -24.59 1.20
CA ALA A 135 3.23 -25.13 -0.14
C ALA A 135 3.99 -26.47 -0.17
N THR A 136 3.24 -27.57 -0.24
CA THR A 136 3.76 -28.92 -0.52
C THR A 136 4.51 -28.97 -1.83
#